data_AF-A0A4R4X9A9-F1
#
_entry.id   AF-A0A4R4X9A9-F1
#
_cell.length_a   1.000
_cell.length_b   1.000
_cell.length_c   1.000
_cell.angle_alpha   90.00
_cell.angle_beta   90.00
_cell.angle_gamma   90.00
#
_symmetry.space_group_name_H-M   'P 1'
#
loop_
_entity.id
_entity.type
_entity.pdbx_description
1 polymer ?
#
loop_
_entity_poly.entity_id
_entity_poly.type
_entity_poly.pdbx_seq_one_letter_code
_entity_poly.pdbx_strand_id
1 'polypeptide(L)'
;MSPDRVAAGDNVTQNQQINAAGTSREVAEAFARVERLLGDHGADVPELGRARRDLADVQEEAESEDPDPERMEGALERLGRRVGGVAVLADAVRQLGAVIGVGG
;
A
#
# COMPACT_ATOMS: atom_id res chain seq x y z
N MET A 1 15.48 -17.63 43.23
CA MET A 1 14.37 -16.82 42.69
C MET A 1 14.97 -15.76 41.80
N SER A 2 14.73 -15.83 40.49
CA SER A 2 15.10 -14.77 39.53
C SER A 2 13.86 -14.46 38.69
N PRO A 3 13.14 -13.37 38.96
CA PRO A 3 11.96 -12.98 38.18
C PRO A 3 12.37 -11.94 37.14
N ASP A 4 13.21 -12.31 36.16
CA ASP A 4 13.70 -11.32 35.18
C ASP A 4 13.65 -11.77 33.71
N ARG A 5 13.11 -12.96 33.43
CA ARG A 5 13.02 -13.48 32.05
C ARG A 5 11.64 -13.46 31.42
N VAL A 6 10.59 -13.14 32.16
CA VAL A 6 9.21 -13.17 31.64
C VAL A 6 8.78 -11.80 31.09
N ALA A 7 9.27 -10.68 31.66
CA ALA A 7 8.86 -9.35 31.23
C ALA A 7 9.39 -8.92 29.85
N ALA A 8 10.48 -9.50 29.35
CA ALA A 8 11.05 -9.14 28.05
C ALA A 8 10.26 -9.71 26.85
N GLY A 9 9.61 -10.87 27.01
CA GLY A 9 8.84 -11.50 25.94
C GLY A 9 7.54 -10.74 25.64
N ASP A 10 6.79 -10.40 26.69
CA ASP A 10 5.50 -9.73 26.56
C ASP A 10 5.63 -8.34 25.91
N ASN A 11 6.68 -7.59 26.24
CA ASN A 11 6.94 -6.26 25.66
C ASN A 11 7.30 -6.32 24.18
N VAL A 12 8.08 -7.32 23.75
CA VAL A 12 8.49 -7.48 22.34
C VAL A 12 7.29 -7.86 21.48
N THR A 13 6.46 -8.81 21.93
CA THR A 13 5.26 -9.23 21.19
C THR A 13 4.24 -8.09 21.10
N GLN A 14 4.03 -7.33 22.17
CA GLN A 14 3.11 -6.19 22.15
C GLN A 14 3.59 -5.07 21.21
N ASN A 15 4.88 -4.76 21.20
CA ASN A 15 5.44 -3.73 20.31
C ASN A 15 5.33 -4.15 18.84
N GLN A 16 5.60 -5.43 18.53
CA GLN A 16 5.42 -5.96 17.17
C GLN A 16 3.96 -5.91 16.70
N GLN A 17 3.00 -6.23 17.58
CA GLN A 17 1.57 -6.14 17.25
C GLN A 17 1.12 -4.70 17.00
N ILE A 18 1.61 -3.74 17.79
CA ILE A 18 1.31 -2.32 17.60
C ILE A 18 1.89 -1.81 16.27
N ASN A 19 3.14 -2.19 15.95
CA ASN A 19 3.76 -1.80 14.68
C ASN A 19 3.05 -2.42 13.47
N ALA A 20 2.72 -3.72 13.53
CA ALA A 20 1.98 -4.39 12.45
C ALA A 20 0.60 -3.74 12.21
N ALA A 21 -0.14 -3.43 13.29
CA ALA A 21 -1.42 -2.72 13.17
C ALA A 21 -1.27 -1.29 12.62
N GLY A 22 -0.18 -0.60 12.98
CA GLY A 22 0.17 0.71 12.42
C GLY A 22 0.43 0.64 10.91
N THR A 23 1.24 -0.32 10.47
CA THR A 23 1.53 -0.55 9.05
C THR A 23 0.27 -0.90 8.25
N SER A 24 -0.59 -1.78 8.75
CA SER A 24 -1.85 -2.12 8.07
C SER A 24 -2.76 -0.90 7.88
N ARG A 25 -2.77 0.02 8.85
CA ARG A 25 -3.54 1.27 8.75
C ARG A 25 -2.94 2.21 7.71
N GLU A 26 -1.62 2.39 7.70
CA GLU A 26 -0.93 3.24 6.72
C GLU A 26 -1.16 2.75 5.28
N VAL A 27 -1.11 1.43 5.07
CA VAL A 27 -1.43 0.79 3.78
C VAL A 27 -2.87 1.12 3.34
N ALA A 28 -3.85 0.91 4.22
CA ALA A 28 -5.26 1.21 3.92
C ALA A 28 -5.49 2.69 3.60
N GLU A 29 -4.84 3.60 4.34
CA GLU A 29 -4.93 5.05 4.09
C GLU A 29 -4.29 5.45 2.75
N ALA A 30 -3.20 4.79 2.35
CA ALA A 30 -2.56 5.00 1.05
C ALA A 30 -3.47 4.56 -0.12
N PHE A 31 -4.10 3.39 -0.04
CA PHE A 31 -5.08 2.94 -1.04
C PHE A 31 -6.26 3.90 -1.16
N ALA A 32 -6.87 4.26 -0.03
CA ALA A 32 -7.99 5.20 0.00
C ALA A 32 -7.64 6.58 -0.59
N ARG A 33 -6.39 7.03 -0.37
CA ARG A 33 -5.89 8.27 -0.96
C ARG A 33 -5.83 8.18 -2.49
N VAL A 34 -5.27 7.11 -3.05
CA VAL A 34 -5.20 6.94 -4.51
C VAL A 34 -6.60 6.82 -5.11
N GLU A 35 -7.49 6.05 -4.49
CA GLU A 35 -8.88 5.91 -4.96
C GLU A 35 -9.63 7.26 -4.99
N ARG A 36 -9.52 8.05 -3.92
CA ARG A 36 -10.11 9.39 -3.87
C ARG A 36 -9.56 10.28 -4.98
N LEU A 37 -8.25 10.31 -5.18
CA LEU A 37 -7.62 11.11 -6.23
C LEU A 37 -8.04 10.64 -7.64
N LEU A 38 -8.24 9.33 -7.87
CA LEU A 38 -8.79 8.81 -9.12
C LEU A 38 -10.23 9.28 -9.34
N GLY A 39 -11.01 9.45 -8.27
CA GLY A 39 -12.32 10.08 -8.32
C GLY A 39 -12.24 11.57 -8.68
N ASP A 40 -11.42 12.32 -7.95
CA ASP A 40 -11.28 13.77 -8.08
C ASP A 40 -10.70 14.20 -9.43
N HIS A 41 -9.76 13.42 -9.98
CA HIS A 41 -9.07 13.69 -11.24
C HIS A 41 -9.52 12.79 -12.39
N GLY A 42 -10.67 12.12 -12.26
CA GLY A 42 -11.08 11.10 -13.23
C GLY A 42 -11.20 11.59 -14.68
N ALA A 43 -11.50 12.88 -14.89
CA ALA A 43 -11.56 13.49 -16.22
C ALA A 43 -10.17 13.63 -16.88
N ASP A 44 -9.11 13.70 -16.08
CA ASP A 44 -7.73 13.90 -16.53
C ASP A 44 -6.93 12.59 -16.64
N VAL A 45 -7.53 11.46 -16.24
CA VAL A 45 -6.91 10.13 -16.29
C VAL A 45 -7.41 9.35 -17.53
N PRO A 46 -6.55 9.16 -18.55
CA PRO A 46 -6.87 8.28 -19.66
C PRO A 46 -7.14 6.87 -19.13
N GLU A 47 -8.21 6.24 -19.63
CA GLU A 47 -8.59 4.90 -19.21
C GLU A 47 -8.83 4.75 -17.69
N LEU A 48 -9.53 5.68 -17.05
CA LEU A 48 -9.83 5.64 -15.61
C LEU A 48 -10.28 4.25 -15.09
N GLY A 49 -11.11 3.53 -15.86
CA GLY A 49 -11.53 2.16 -15.51
C GLY A 49 -10.38 1.15 -15.43
N ARG A 50 -9.35 1.29 -16.28
CA ARG A 50 -8.14 0.48 -16.21
C ARG A 50 -7.27 0.88 -15.01
N ALA A 51 -7.10 2.17 -14.73
CA ALA A 51 -6.37 2.63 -13.56
C ALA A 51 -6.99 2.11 -12.24
N ARG A 52 -8.33 2.15 -12.12
CA ARG A 52 -9.03 1.54 -10.97
C ARG A 52 -8.80 0.04 -10.87
N ARG A 53 -8.77 -0.66 -12.01
CA ARG A 53 -8.47 -2.09 -12.04
C ARG A 53 -7.04 -2.38 -11.57
N ASP A 54 -6.05 -1.61 -12.02
CA ASP A 54 -4.67 -1.82 -11.56
C ASP A 54 -4.53 -1.52 -10.07
N LEU A 55 -5.21 -0.49 -9.53
CA LEU A 55 -5.23 -0.24 -8.09
C LEU A 55 -5.84 -1.41 -7.32
N ALA A 56 -6.93 -1.99 -7.81
CA ALA A 56 -7.55 -3.17 -7.24
C ALA A 56 -6.64 -4.40 -7.33
N ASP A 57 -5.92 -4.60 -8.44
CA ASP A 57 -4.94 -5.69 -8.59
C ASP A 57 -3.82 -5.55 -7.52
N VAL A 58 -3.32 -4.34 -7.25
CA VAL A 58 -2.32 -4.10 -6.19
C VAL A 58 -2.91 -4.39 -4.80
N GLN A 59 -4.15 -3.98 -4.55
CA GLN A 59 -4.82 -4.21 -3.27
C GLN A 59 -5.07 -5.69 -3.00
N GLU A 60 -5.57 -6.43 -3.99
CA GLU A 60 -5.82 -7.87 -3.90
C GLU A 60 -4.54 -8.63 -3.55
N GLU A 61 -3.43 -8.30 -4.22
CA GLU A 61 -2.14 -8.94 -3.96
C GLU A 61 -1.56 -8.55 -2.59
N ALA A 62 -1.69 -7.29 -2.17
CA ALA A 62 -1.22 -6.84 -0.85
C ALA A 62 -2.02 -7.44 0.33
N GLU A 63 -3.28 -7.82 0.09
CA GLU A 63 -4.16 -8.47 1.08
C GLU A 63 -4.05 -10.01 1.04
N SER A 64 -3.29 -10.57 0.09
CA SER A 64 -3.05 -12.01 -0.03
C SER A 64 -2.33 -12.59 1.20
N GLU A 65 -2.58 -13.86 1.51
CA GLU A 65 -1.83 -14.59 2.55
C GLU A 65 -0.35 -14.79 2.19
N ASP A 66 -0.03 -14.78 0.89
CA ASP A 66 1.33 -14.87 0.33
C ASP A 66 1.46 -13.85 -0.81
N PRO A 67 1.73 -12.56 -0.51
CA PRO A 67 1.83 -11.50 -1.50
C PRO A 67 3.01 -11.73 -2.47
N ASP A 68 2.75 -11.65 -3.77
CA ASP A 68 3.76 -11.70 -4.84
C ASP A 68 4.27 -10.27 -5.16
N PRO A 69 5.51 -9.91 -4.77
CA PRO A 69 6.04 -8.57 -4.98
C PRO A 69 6.18 -8.18 -6.45
N GLU A 70 6.52 -9.13 -7.33
CA GLU A 70 6.65 -8.90 -8.76
C GLU A 70 5.30 -8.59 -9.41
N ARG A 71 4.21 -9.24 -8.95
CA ARG A 71 2.85 -8.90 -9.37
C ARG A 71 2.41 -7.52 -8.89
N MET A 72 2.69 -7.19 -7.64
CA MET A 72 2.42 -5.86 -7.09
C MET A 72 3.18 -4.78 -7.87
N GLU A 73 4.47 -4.99 -8.13
CA GLU A 73 5.32 -4.07 -8.90
C GLU A 73 4.76 -3.88 -10.31
N GLY A 74 4.46 -4.98 -11.01
CA GLY A 74 3.88 -4.92 -12.34
C GLY A 74 2.53 -4.19 -12.40
N ALA A 75 1.70 -4.30 -11.35
CA ALA A 75 0.44 -3.56 -11.23
C ALA A 75 0.65 -2.09 -10.89
N LEU A 76 1.58 -1.77 -9.97
CA LEU A 76 1.98 -0.40 -9.63
C LEU A 76 2.56 0.34 -10.84
N GLU A 77 3.43 -0.30 -11.62
CA GLU A 77 3.97 0.30 -12.84
C GLU A 77 2.87 0.62 -13.86
N ARG A 78 1.94 -0.33 -14.06
CA ARG A 78 0.79 -0.15 -14.95
C ARG A 78 -0.09 1.02 -14.49
N LEU A 79 -0.32 1.13 -13.19
CA LEU A 79 -1.06 2.23 -12.58
C LEU A 79 -0.31 3.56 -12.78
N GLY A 80 0.97 3.60 -12.44
CA GLY A 80 1.84 4.78 -12.57
C GLY A 80 1.90 5.31 -14.00
N ARG A 81 2.01 4.43 -15.01
CA ARG A 81 1.97 4.83 -16.43
C ARG A 81 0.65 5.49 -16.82
N ARG A 82 -0.49 5.02 -16.30
CA ARG A 82 -1.81 5.59 -16.62
C ARG A 82 -2.06 6.93 -15.94
N VAL A 83 -1.62 7.07 -14.69
CA VAL A 83 -1.85 8.30 -13.91
C VAL A 83 -0.72 9.33 -14.06
N GLY A 84 0.35 9.01 -14.79
CA GLY A 84 1.56 9.85 -14.90
C GLY A 84 1.33 11.26 -15.44
N GLY A 85 0.21 11.51 -16.14
CA GLY A 85 -0.20 12.84 -16.58
C GLY A 85 -0.74 13.74 -15.46
N VAL A 86 -1.08 13.17 -14.31
CA VAL A 86 -1.64 13.87 -13.15
C VAL A 86 -0.64 13.77 -12.00
N ALA A 87 0.16 14.83 -11.79
CA ALA A 87 1.31 14.80 -10.88
C ALA A 87 0.95 14.33 -9.44
N VAL A 88 -0.18 14.78 -8.90
CA VAL A 88 -0.64 14.39 -7.55
C VAL A 88 -1.00 12.90 -7.45
N LEU A 89 -1.52 12.29 -8.53
CA LEU A 89 -1.76 10.86 -8.58
C LEU A 89 -0.45 10.07 -8.71
N ALA A 90 0.47 10.53 -9.56
CA ALA A 90 1.78 9.89 -9.72
C ALA A 90 2.58 9.87 -8.40
N ASP A 91 2.52 10.96 -7.64
CA ASP A 91 3.11 11.05 -6.29
C ASP A 91 2.42 10.10 -5.29
N ALA A 92 1.08 10.06 -5.29
CA ALA A 92 0.33 9.15 -4.41
C ALA A 92 0.61 7.67 -4.72
N VAL A 93 0.75 7.27 -5.99
CA VAL A 93 1.09 5.90 -6.38
C VAL A 93 2.51 5.53 -5.94
N ARG A 94 3.46 6.46 -6.03
CA ARG A 94 4.82 6.25 -5.52
C ARG A 94 4.83 6.05 -4.00
N GLN A 95 4.06 6.86 -3.26
CA GLN A 95 3.91 6.72 -1.81
C GLN A 95 3.26 5.38 -1.44
N LEU A 96 2.25 4.94 -2.20
CA LEU A 96 1.64 3.63 -2.01
C LEU A 96 2.69 2.51 -2.12
N GLY A 97 3.50 2.52 -3.19
CA GLY A 97 4.60 1.56 -3.35
C GLY A 97 5.55 1.52 -2.15
N ALA A 98 5.99 2.69 -1.69
CA ALA A 98 6.88 2.79 -0.53
C ALA A 98 6.25 2.21 0.76
N VAL A 99 4.95 2.43 0.98
CA VAL A 99 4.25 1.94 2.18
C VAL A 99 4.02 0.43 2.14
N ILE A 100 3.73 -0.15 0.96
CA ILE A 100 3.57 -1.61 0.81
C ILE A 100 4.91 -2.35 0.64
N GLY A 101 6.04 -1.62 0.62
CA GLY A 101 7.37 -2.19 0.50
C GLY A 101 7.74 -2.63 -0.93
N VAL A 102 7.07 -2.08 -1.96
CA VAL A 102 7.28 -2.41 -3.37
C VAL A 102 7.67 -1.17 -4.15
N GLY A 103 8.85 -1.19 -4.78
CA GLY A 103 9.38 -0.06 -5.54
C GLY A 103 10.17 0.93 -4.68
N GLY A 104 11.49 0.75 -4.66
CA GLY A 104 12.49 1.71 -4.20
C GLY A 104 13.37 2.18 -5.35
#